data_AF-A0A3D8I6J4-F1
#
_entry.id   AF-A0A3D8I6J4-F1
#
_cell.length_a   1.000
_cell.length_b   1.000
_cell.length_c   1.000
_cell.angle_alpha   90.00
_cell.angle_beta   90.00
_cell.angle_gamma   90.00
#
_symmetry.space_group_name_H-M   'P 1'
#
loop_
_entity.id
_entity.type
_entity.pdbx_description
1 polymer ?
#
loop_
_entity_poly.entity_id
_entity_poly.type
_entity_poly.pdbx_seq_one_letter_code
_entity_poly.pdbx_strand_id
1 'polypeptide(L)'
;MLEQLIHTNSYPTTHEVLAQLKAQNKDIYIFGGIQGGHSLGSMVRDFCDDMELAVKGHIVNAAFKKTNTFKGKPVYSLEEWENKDIALIIGMADVKAKAAYLKNLGFKHLYFLNTFRDVSYIHTCTQGFKAFFLKNLHAFEETYHLLSDDLSKEVMIGYLQDRIYNNYTTLTRTQDKKGFFSDVLALGDNEVMVDCGAYDGDTCLEFIKYVPNYKQIYALEPDSKLIGKLRENTKHLNCVVIPKGAAEKKEVIYFEESLSGTSRISATGVALECDSIDNILGQLRSEFLTGGGDRV
;
A
#
# COMPACT_ATOMS: atom_id res chain seq x y z
N MET A 1 4.02 12.38 -25.92
CA MET A 1 3.09 11.29 -26.27
C MET A 1 2.37 10.77 -25.03
N LEU A 2 3.09 10.39 -23.97
CA LEU A 2 2.50 9.73 -22.80
C LEU A 2 1.48 10.61 -22.08
N GLU A 3 1.71 11.92 -22.01
CA GLU A 3 0.73 12.88 -21.46
C GLU A 3 -0.63 12.80 -22.17
N GLN A 4 -0.66 12.61 -23.49
CA GLN A 4 -1.89 12.48 -24.26
C GLN A 4 -2.59 11.15 -23.98
N LEU A 5 -1.82 10.06 -23.80
CA LEU A 5 -2.35 8.72 -23.55
C LEU A 5 -3.01 8.60 -22.17
N ILE A 6 -2.51 9.34 -21.18
CA ILE A 6 -3.03 9.28 -19.81
C ILE A 6 -4.14 10.29 -19.53
N HIS A 7 -4.38 11.25 -20.43
CA HIS A 7 -5.39 12.29 -20.19
C HIS A 7 -6.79 11.69 -20.16
N THR A 8 -7.48 11.81 -19.03
CA THR A 8 -8.87 11.35 -18.85
C THR A 8 -9.68 12.40 -18.09
N ASN A 9 -11.00 12.20 -17.97
CA ASN A 9 -11.84 13.10 -17.18
C ASN A 9 -11.29 13.24 -15.75
N SER A 10 -11.07 14.48 -15.32
CA SER A 10 -10.51 14.77 -14.01
C SER A 10 -11.54 14.51 -12.91
N TYR A 11 -11.20 13.67 -11.95
CA TYR A 11 -11.84 13.72 -10.64
C TYR A 11 -11.27 14.90 -9.86
N PRO A 12 -12.06 15.54 -8.98
CA PRO A 12 -11.57 16.64 -8.17
C PRO A 12 -10.40 16.19 -7.27
N THR A 13 -9.46 17.09 -7.06
CA THR A 13 -8.37 16.95 -6.09
C THR A 13 -8.90 16.97 -4.67
N THR A 14 -8.14 16.42 -3.72
CA THR A 14 -8.46 16.46 -2.29
C THR A 14 -8.69 17.90 -1.80
N HIS A 15 -7.93 18.87 -2.31
CA HIS A 15 -8.11 20.28 -1.96
C HIS A 15 -9.38 20.90 -2.57
N GLU A 16 -9.76 20.55 -3.80
CA GLU A 16 -11.03 20.99 -4.39
C GLU A 16 -12.22 20.39 -3.63
N VAL A 17 -12.16 19.11 -3.26
CA VAL A 17 -13.19 18.45 -2.43
C VAL A 17 -13.24 19.08 -1.04
N LEU A 18 -12.09 19.39 -0.44
CA LEU A 18 -12.01 20.10 0.84
C LEU A 18 -12.68 21.48 0.75
N ALA A 19 -12.45 22.24 -0.32
CA ALA A 19 -13.10 23.53 -0.54
C ALA A 19 -14.63 23.38 -0.63
N GLN A 20 -15.13 22.35 -1.32
CA GLN A 20 -16.56 22.03 -1.36
C GLN A 20 -17.12 21.69 0.02
N LEU A 21 -16.38 20.90 0.81
CA LEU A 21 -16.76 20.52 2.18
C LEU A 21 -16.78 21.71 3.15
N LYS A 22 -15.87 22.68 2.97
CA LYS A 22 -15.83 23.92 3.76
C LYS A 22 -16.94 24.92 3.36
N ALA A 23 -17.38 24.90 2.10
CA ALA A 23 -18.40 25.83 1.58
C ALA A 23 -19.84 25.36 1.80
N GLN A 24 -20.06 24.07 2.08
CA GLN A 24 -21.39 23.50 2.31
C GLN A 24 -21.82 23.60 3.79
N ASN A 25 -23.13 23.55 4.05
CA ASN A 25 -23.71 23.81 5.40
C ASN A 25 -24.22 22.56 6.14
N LYS A 26 -24.00 21.35 5.62
CA LYS A 26 -24.41 20.10 6.27
C LYS A 26 -23.35 19.65 7.27
N ASP A 27 -23.81 18.93 8.29
CA ASP A 27 -22.90 18.26 9.21
C ASP A 27 -22.05 17.23 8.47
N ILE A 28 -20.75 17.25 8.75
CA ILE A 28 -19.74 16.41 8.09
C ILE A 28 -19.42 15.21 8.96
N TYR A 29 -19.52 14.02 8.37
CA TYR A 29 -19.15 12.75 8.99
C TYR A 29 -18.20 11.97 8.08
N ILE A 30 -17.41 11.07 8.67
CA ILE A 30 -16.53 10.15 7.92
C ILE A 30 -17.10 8.74 8.03
N PHE A 31 -17.33 8.09 6.90
CA PHE A 31 -17.65 6.66 6.84
C PHE A 31 -16.39 5.84 6.56
N GLY A 32 -15.90 5.09 7.54
CA GLY A 32 -14.70 4.27 7.35
C GLY A 32 -14.04 3.84 8.65
N GLY A 33 -12.97 3.04 8.53
CA GLY A 33 -12.26 2.48 9.68
C GLY A 33 -11.70 3.55 10.63
N ILE A 34 -11.62 3.20 11.91
CA ILE A 34 -11.12 4.05 13.01
C ILE A 34 -9.93 3.40 13.74
N GLN A 35 -9.08 2.68 13.00
CA GLN A 35 -7.98 1.88 13.56
C GLN A 35 -6.65 2.63 13.61
N GLY A 36 -6.68 3.96 13.75
CA GLY A 36 -5.48 4.80 13.67
C GLY A 36 -4.84 4.76 12.27
N GLY A 37 -3.54 5.02 12.17
CA GLY A 37 -2.80 5.10 10.90
C GLY A 37 -2.81 3.83 10.04
N HIS A 38 -3.53 2.78 10.44
CA HIS A 38 -3.79 1.56 9.68
C HIS A 38 -5.09 1.61 8.84
N SER A 39 -5.93 2.64 8.97
CA SER A 39 -7.20 2.72 8.23
C SER A 39 -7.37 4.04 7.49
N LEU A 40 -7.90 3.98 6.26
CA LEU A 40 -8.15 5.15 5.41
C LEU A 40 -9.06 6.17 6.10
N GLY A 41 -10.06 5.72 6.88
CA GLY A 41 -10.95 6.62 7.62
C GLY A 41 -10.22 7.44 8.68
N SER A 42 -9.26 6.84 9.39
CA SER A 42 -8.38 7.58 10.31
C SER A 42 -7.43 8.52 9.59
N MET A 43 -6.82 8.12 8.47
CA MET A 43 -5.94 9.03 7.69
C MET A 43 -6.71 10.24 7.14
N VAL A 44 -7.92 10.01 6.62
CA VAL A 44 -8.83 11.08 6.21
C VAL A 44 -9.18 11.97 7.39
N ARG A 45 -9.41 11.38 8.57
CA ARG A 45 -9.68 12.14 9.79
C ARG A 45 -8.50 13.02 10.20
N ASP A 46 -7.28 12.48 10.19
CA ASP A 46 -6.05 13.22 10.50
C ASP A 46 -5.88 14.41 9.57
N PHE A 47 -6.03 14.18 8.26
CA PHE A 47 -6.01 15.26 7.27
C PHE A 47 -7.09 16.32 7.51
N CYS A 48 -8.30 15.91 7.89
CA CYS A 48 -9.37 16.86 8.23
C CYS A 48 -9.02 17.71 9.45
N ASP A 49 -8.40 17.12 10.49
CA ASP A 49 -7.94 17.86 11.67
C ASP A 49 -6.86 18.88 11.27
N ASP A 50 -5.86 18.46 10.50
CA ASP A 50 -4.75 19.32 10.04
C ASP A 50 -5.25 20.51 9.19
N MET A 51 -6.31 20.29 8.41
CA MET A 51 -6.94 21.30 7.55
C MET A 51 -8.06 22.08 8.24
N GLU A 52 -8.26 21.88 9.55
CA GLU A 52 -9.29 22.52 10.37
C GLU A 52 -10.72 22.31 9.83
N LEU A 53 -11.01 21.15 9.23
CA LEU A 53 -12.36 20.78 8.79
C LEU A 53 -13.17 20.23 9.96
N ALA A 54 -14.32 20.85 10.25
CA ALA A 54 -15.16 20.48 11.39
C ALA A 54 -15.94 19.17 11.18
N VAL A 55 -15.31 18.03 11.50
CA VAL A 55 -15.94 16.70 11.49
C VAL A 55 -16.73 16.47 12.78
N LYS A 56 -18.03 16.14 12.66
CA LYS A 56 -18.97 15.92 13.77
C LYS A 56 -18.86 14.53 14.38
N GLY A 57 -18.48 13.53 13.60
CA GLY A 57 -18.37 12.16 14.08
C GLY A 57 -17.94 11.19 12.98
N HIS A 58 -17.89 9.92 13.34
CA HIS A 58 -17.54 8.82 12.43
C HIS A 58 -18.69 7.85 12.35
N ILE A 59 -18.88 7.25 11.18
CA ILE A 59 -19.85 6.20 10.93
C ILE A 59 -19.08 4.95 10.50
N VAL A 60 -19.39 3.81 11.10
CA VAL A 60 -18.77 2.52 10.80
C VAL A 60 -19.86 1.45 10.67
N ASN A 61 -19.61 0.36 9.97
CA ASN A 61 -20.51 -0.79 10.10
C ASN A 61 -20.46 -1.34 11.53
N ALA A 62 -21.60 -1.79 12.05
CA ALA A 62 -21.77 -2.28 13.41
C ALA A 62 -20.72 -3.34 13.79
N ALA A 63 -20.41 -4.26 12.86
CA ALA A 63 -19.39 -5.29 13.05
C ALA A 63 -17.97 -4.75 13.33
N PHE A 64 -17.69 -3.50 12.95
CA PHE A 64 -16.40 -2.83 13.15
C PHE A 64 -16.43 -1.74 14.24
N LYS A 65 -17.57 -1.51 14.91
CA LYS A 65 -17.69 -0.53 15.99
C LYS A 65 -17.12 -1.08 17.30
N LYS A 66 -15.83 -0.86 17.53
CA LYS A 66 -15.14 -1.28 18.77
C LYS A 66 -15.18 -0.24 19.90
N THR A 67 -15.53 1.00 19.59
CA THR A 67 -15.58 2.13 20.53
C THR A 67 -16.72 3.08 20.16
N ASN A 68 -17.20 3.84 21.14
CA ASN A 68 -18.22 4.89 20.94
C ASN A 68 -17.62 6.26 20.63
N THR A 69 -16.31 6.43 20.76
CA THR A 69 -15.61 7.68 20.46
C THR A 69 -14.29 7.44 19.72
N PHE A 70 -13.94 8.36 18.84
CA PHE A 70 -12.64 8.40 18.14
C PHE A 70 -12.22 9.86 17.97
N LYS A 71 -10.99 10.20 18.41
CA LYS A 71 -10.46 11.57 18.43
C LYS A 71 -11.44 12.60 19.03
N GLY A 72 -12.03 12.27 20.17
CA GLY A 72 -12.96 13.14 20.89
C GLY A 72 -14.33 13.36 20.21
N LYS A 73 -14.64 12.64 19.12
CA LYS A 73 -15.95 12.71 18.44
C LYS A 73 -16.69 11.36 18.53
N PRO A 74 -18.03 11.38 18.50
CA PRO A 74 -18.85 10.17 18.55
C PRO A 74 -18.64 9.25 17.34
N VAL A 75 -18.82 7.95 17.56
CA VAL A 75 -18.82 6.89 16.56
C VAL A 75 -20.19 6.22 16.51
N TYR A 76 -20.80 6.20 15.33
CA TYR A 76 -22.12 5.65 15.09
C TYR A 76 -22.04 4.39 14.23
N SER A 77 -23.02 3.51 14.41
CA SER A 77 -23.22 2.36 13.52
C SER A 77 -24.01 2.83 12.29
N LEU A 78 -23.58 2.45 11.09
CA LEU A 78 -24.27 2.80 9.84
C LEU A 78 -25.70 2.24 9.80
N GLU A 79 -25.87 1.05 10.35
CA GLU A 79 -27.11 0.28 10.39
C GLU A 79 -28.18 0.94 11.28
N GLU A 80 -27.76 1.74 12.27
CA GLU A 80 -28.63 2.48 13.19
C GLU A 80 -28.80 3.96 12.79
N TRP A 81 -28.10 4.39 11.73
CA TRP A 81 -28.04 5.80 11.34
C TRP A 81 -29.23 6.18 10.46
N GLU A 82 -30.08 7.10 10.90
CA GLU A 82 -31.28 7.48 10.16
C GLU A 82 -31.08 8.67 9.21
N ASN A 83 -30.40 9.74 9.65
CA ASN A 83 -30.31 11.00 8.90
C ASN A 83 -29.41 10.90 7.66
N LYS A 84 -30.01 10.76 6.46
CA LYS A 84 -29.23 10.67 5.20
C LYS A 84 -28.84 12.01 4.59
N ASP A 85 -29.34 13.14 5.13
CA ASP A 85 -29.05 14.48 4.62
C ASP A 85 -27.82 15.10 5.32
N ILE A 86 -26.69 14.42 5.18
CA ILE A 86 -25.39 14.81 5.73
C ILE A 86 -24.31 14.79 4.64
N ALA A 87 -23.22 15.53 4.85
CA ALA A 87 -22.02 15.38 4.05
C ALA A 87 -21.20 14.20 4.57
N LEU A 88 -21.10 13.13 3.78
CA LEU A 88 -20.44 11.89 4.18
C LEU A 88 -19.16 11.67 3.37
N ILE A 89 -18.01 11.73 4.04
CA ILE A 89 -16.71 11.45 3.43
C ILE A 89 -16.46 9.94 3.49
N ILE A 90 -16.23 9.30 2.35
CA ILE A 90 -15.91 7.88 2.25
C ILE A 90 -14.42 7.69 2.55
N GLY A 91 -14.10 7.17 3.74
CA GLY A 91 -12.76 6.82 4.20
C GLY A 91 -12.49 5.32 4.09
N MET A 92 -12.79 4.71 2.95
CA MET A 92 -12.62 3.28 2.71
C MET A 92 -12.09 3.02 1.30
N ALA A 93 -11.44 1.87 1.13
CA ALA A 93 -11.09 1.36 -0.18
C ALA A 93 -12.36 1.03 -1.00
N ASP A 94 -12.21 0.94 -2.32
CA ASP A 94 -13.30 0.73 -3.29
C ASP A 94 -14.43 1.77 -3.16
N VAL A 95 -14.04 3.03 -3.38
CA VAL A 95 -14.92 4.20 -3.25
C VAL A 95 -16.15 4.08 -4.15
N LYS A 96 -16.03 3.54 -5.38
CA LYS A 96 -17.17 3.39 -6.29
C LYS A 96 -18.21 2.43 -5.73
N ALA A 97 -17.81 1.24 -5.27
CA ALA A 97 -18.76 0.29 -4.68
C ALA A 97 -19.38 0.84 -3.38
N LYS A 98 -18.58 1.49 -2.53
CA LYS A 98 -19.08 2.11 -1.30
C LYS A 98 -20.03 3.27 -1.57
N ALA A 99 -19.75 4.09 -2.58
CA ALA A 99 -20.65 5.15 -3.00
C ALA A 99 -21.98 4.59 -3.53
N ALA A 100 -21.96 3.52 -4.33
CA ALA A 100 -23.18 2.86 -4.80
C ALA A 100 -23.99 2.27 -3.63
N TYR A 101 -23.32 1.60 -2.70
CA TYR A 101 -23.94 1.06 -1.48
C TYR A 101 -24.60 2.16 -0.64
N LEU A 102 -23.89 3.25 -0.35
CA LEU A 102 -24.43 4.37 0.44
C LEU A 102 -25.57 5.10 -0.29
N LYS A 103 -25.51 5.24 -1.62
CA LYS A 103 -26.62 5.78 -2.42
C LYS A 103 -27.87 4.92 -2.30
N ASN A 104 -27.73 3.59 -2.33
CA ASN A 104 -28.86 2.68 -2.13
C ASN A 104 -29.49 2.79 -0.73
N LEU A 105 -28.70 3.20 0.27
CA LEU A 105 -29.18 3.53 1.62
C LEU A 105 -29.76 4.94 1.74
N GLY A 106 -29.79 5.73 0.66
CA GLY A 106 -30.40 7.06 0.60
C GLY A 106 -29.45 8.24 0.85
N PHE A 107 -28.15 8.01 1.04
CA PHE A 107 -27.19 9.11 1.15
C PHE A 107 -26.98 9.81 -0.20
N LYS A 108 -26.99 11.14 -0.20
CA LYS A 108 -26.91 11.96 -1.43
C LYS A 108 -25.59 12.73 -1.56
N HIS A 109 -25.01 13.19 -0.45
CA HIS A 109 -23.85 14.07 -0.45
C HIS A 109 -22.60 13.28 -0.05
N LEU A 110 -22.06 12.53 -1.01
CA LEU A 110 -20.90 11.67 -0.81
C LEU A 110 -19.63 12.36 -1.32
N TYR A 111 -18.59 12.34 -0.51
CA TYR A 111 -17.30 12.95 -0.80
C TYR A 111 -16.18 11.92 -0.67
N PHE A 112 -15.08 12.14 -1.38
CA PHE A 112 -13.89 11.31 -1.27
C PHE A 112 -12.66 12.20 -1.23
N LEU A 113 -11.89 12.08 -0.15
CA LEU A 113 -10.59 12.72 0.00
C LEU A 113 -9.53 11.65 -0.25
N ASN A 114 -8.86 11.71 -1.40
CA ASN A 114 -7.77 10.79 -1.73
C ASN A 114 -6.48 11.28 -1.07
N THR A 115 -6.45 11.25 0.26
CA THR A 115 -5.29 11.68 1.04
C THR A 115 -4.05 10.87 0.66
N PHE A 116 -4.20 9.58 0.35
CA PHE A 116 -3.08 8.75 -0.10
C PHE A 116 -2.43 9.25 -1.40
N ARG A 117 -3.22 9.77 -2.35
CA ARG A 117 -2.70 10.31 -3.62
C ARG A 117 -2.16 11.74 -3.48
N ASP A 118 -2.91 12.60 -2.80
CA ASP A 118 -2.70 14.05 -2.84
C ASP A 118 -1.88 14.60 -1.67
N VAL A 119 -1.80 13.84 -0.57
CA VAL A 119 -1.21 14.28 0.69
C VAL A 119 -0.09 13.33 1.11
N SER A 120 -0.30 12.02 0.97
CA SER A 120 0.63 10.97 1.38
C SER A 120 1.61 10.61 0.24
N TYR A 121 2.78 11.26 0.27
CA TYR A 121 4.08 10.82 -0.29
C TYR A 121 4.41 10.97 -1.79
N ILE A 122 5.39 11.83 -2.05
CA ILE A 122 6.83 11.54 -2.33
C ILE A 122 7.57 12.79 -1.76
N HIS A 123 8.72 12.70 -1.07
CA HIS A 123 9.38 13.89 -0.48
C HIS A 123 9.63 15.03 -1.51
N THR A 124 9.83 14.65 -2.77
CA THR A 124 10.03 15.57 -3.90
C THR A 124 8.74 15.97 -4.62
N CYS A 125 7.57 15.46 -4.21
CA CYS A 125 6.26 15.68 -4.82
C CYS A 125 5.38 16.58 -3.95
N THR A 126 5.90 17.76 -3.59
CA THR A 126 5.22 18.70 -2.69
C THR A 126 4.07 19.47 -3.37
N GLN A 127 4.02 19.49 -4.70
CA GLN A 127 3.00 20.17 -5.50
C GLN A 127 1.98 19.21 -6.13
N GLY A 128 1.92 17.97 -5.65
CA GLY A 128 1.05 16.92 -6.18
C GLY A 128 1.63 16.18 -7.39
N PHE A 129 1.10 14.98 -7.63
CA PHE A 129 1.68 14.02 -8.58
C PHE A 129 1.64 14.50 -10.03
N LYS A 130 0.64 15.31 -10.43
CA LYS A 130 0.60 15.90 -11.78
C LYS A 130 1.80 16.80 -12.07
N ALA A 131 2.15 17.68 -11.14
CA ALA A 131 3.30 18.58 -11.28
C ALA A 131 4.61 17.78 -11.31
N PHE A 132 4.73 16.75 -10.46
CA PHE A 132 5.86 15.83 -10.47
C PHE A 132 5.98 15.08 -11.80
N PHE A 133 4.88 14.55 -12.33
CA PHE A 133 4.83 13.88 -13.62
C PHE A 133 5.30 14.80 -14.76
N LEU A 134 4.75 16.01 -14.85
CA LEU A 134 5.12 16.98 -15.90
C LEU A 134 6.59 17.38 -15.81
N LYS A 135 7.12 17.61 -14.60
CA LYS A 135 8.53 17.93 -14.38
C LYS A 135 9.47 16.80 -14.82
N ASN A 136 9.02 15.55 -14.75
CA ASN A 136 9.82 14.36 -15.06
C ASN A 136 9.32 13.62 -16.31
N LEU A 137 8.57 14.28 -17.20
CA LEU A 137 7.86 13.65 -18.31
C LEU A 137 8.80 12.79 -19.18
N HIS A 138 10.00 13.29 -19.48
CA HIS A 138 10.99 12.56 -20.27
C HIS A 138 11.36 11.21 -19.66
N ALA A 139 11.63 11.15 -18.36
CA ALA A 139 11.98 9.91 -17.67
C ALA A 139 10.81 8.91 -17.63
N PHE A 140 9.58 9.41 -17.52
CA PHE A 140 8.38 8.58 -17.66
C PHE A 140 8.23 8.04 -19.09
N GLU A 141 8.48 8.85 -20.12
CA GLU A 141 8.44 8.40 -21.52
C GLU A 141 9.55 7.39 -21.82
N GLU A 142 10.78 7.61 -21.35
CA GLU A 142 11.88 6.64 -21.46
C GLU A 142 11.49 5.30 -20.80
N THR A 143 10.96 5.33 -19.59
CA THR A 143 10.51 4.13 -18.88
C THR A 143 9.41 3.41 -19.66
N TYR A 144 8.43 4.15 -20.19
CA TYR A 144 7.36 3.59 -21.02
C TYR A 144 7.89 2.87 -22.27
N HIS A 145 8.97 3.39 -22.86
CA HIS A 145 9.62 2.78 -24.02
C HIS A 145 10.51 1.57 -23.70
N LEU A 146 10.95 1.41 -22.45
CA LEU A 146 11.64 0.21 -21.98
C LEU A 146 10.70 -1.00 -21.81
N LEU A 147 9.41 -0.76 -21.61
CA LEU A 147 8.41 -1.83 -21.47
C LEU A 147 8.26 -2.57 -22.80
N SER A 148 8.50 -3.89 -22.76
CA SER A 148 8.56 -4.72 -23.97
C SER A 148 7.19 -5.11 -24.51
N ASP A 149 6.18 -5.27 -23.64
CA ASP A 149 4.83 -5.70 -24.01
C ASP A 149 3.78 -4.59 -23.84
N ASP A 150 2.70 -4.70 -24.61
CA ASP A 150 1.63 -3.70 -24.63
C ASP A 150 0.81 -3.68 -23.32
N LEU A 151 0.69 -4.83 -22.64
CA LEU A 151 -0.03 -4.91 -21.37
C LEU A 151 0.70 -4.12 -20.28
N SER A 152 2.02 -4.27 -20.16
CA SER A 152 2.85 -3.49 -19.22
C SER A 152 2.74 -1.99 -19.49
N LYS A 153 2.74 -1.58 -20.76
CA LYS A 153 2.51 -0.18 -21.16
C LYS A 153 1.14 0.32 -20.74
N GLU A 154 0.11 -0.51 -20.93
CA GLU A 154 -1.25 -0.20 -20.51
C GLU A 154 -1.40 -0.10 -18.99
N VAL A 155 -0.75 -0.99 -18.23
CA VAL A 155 -0.69 -0.94 -16.77
C VAL A 155 -0.02 0.35 -16.30
N MET A 156 1.09 0.76 -16.93
CA MET A 156 1.76 2.03 -16.62
C MET A 156 0.84 3.23 -16.90
N ILE A 157 0.13 3.25 -18.04
CA ILE A 157 -0.88 4.27 -18.35
C ILE A 157 -1.97 4.30 -17.27
N GLY A 158 -2.51 3.14 -16.89
CA GLY A 158 -3.54 3.02 -15.86
C GLY A 158 -3.08 3.52 -14.50
N TYR A 159 -1.82 3.23 -14.14
CA TYR A 159 -1.22 3.73 -12.91
C TYR A 159 -1.13 5.26 -12.90
N LEU A 160 -0.65 5.86 -13.99
CA LEU A 160 -0.57 7.32 -14.11
C LEU A 160 -1.96 7.97 -14.13
N GLN A 161 -2.95 7.35 -14.79
CA GLN A 161 -4.34 7.79 -14.80
C GLN A 161 -4.95 7.80 -13.39
N ASP A 162 -4.68 6.78 -12.57
CA ASP A 162 -5.10 6.75 -11.18
C ASP A 162 -4.39 7.83 -10.35
N ARG A 163 -3.06 7.87 -10.41
CA ARG A 163 -2.23 8.79 -9.62
C ARG A 163 -2.46 10.27 -9.94
N ILE A 164 -2.78 10.61 -11.19
CA ILE A 164 -3.02 12.01 -11.60
C ILE A 164 -4.50 12.36 -11.55
N TYR A 165 -5.38 11.47 -12.03
CA TYR A 165 -6.78 11.80 -12.30
C TYR A 165 -7.77 11.04 -11.42
N ASN A 166 -7.35 10.17 -10.49
CA ASN A 166 -8.22 9.25 -9.73
C ASN A 166 -8.96 8.23 -10.61
N ASN A 167 -8.45 7.98 -11.81
CA ASN A 167 -9.09 7.08 -12.75
C ASN A 167 -8.41 5.70 -12.77
N TYR A 168 -8.81 4.85 -11.83
CA TYR A 168 -8.32 3.48 -11.72
C TYR A 168 -9.04 2.49 -12.66
N THR A 169 -9.87 2.94 -13.61
CA THR A 169 -10.65 2.05 -14.49
C THR A 169 -9.73 1.12 -15.30
N THR A 170 -8.64 1.66 -15.83
CA THR A 170 -7.63 0.87 -16.55
C THR A 170 -6.98 -0.16 -15.61
N LEU A 171 -6.61 0.22 -14.39
CA LEU A 171 -6.06 -0.73 -13.41
C LEU A 171 -7.02 -1.87 -13.08
N THR A 172 -8.34 -1.61 -12.99
CA THR A 172 -9.32 -2.68 -12.71
C THR A 172 -9.41 -3.73 -13.81
N ARG A 173 -9.15 -3.36 -15.08
CA ARG A 173 -9.19 -4.30 -16.20
C ARG A 173 -7.84 -4.98 -16.45
N THR A 174 -6.73 -4.36 -16.04
CA THR A 174 -5.37 -4.90 -16.22
C THR A 174 -4.84 -5.61 -14.97
N GLN A 175 -5.68 -5.85 -13.96
CA GLN A 175 -5.26 -6.53 -12.74
C GLN A 175 -4.89 -7.99 -13.04
N ASP A 176 -3.65 -8.37 -12.73
CA ASP A 176 -3.23 -9.76 -12.74
C ASP A 176 -3.54 -10.42 -11.37
N LYS A 177 -4.26 -11.54 -11.41
CA LYS A 177 -4.57 -12.33 -10.21
C LYS A 177 -3.37 -13.12 -9.68
N LYS A 178 -2.34 -13.34 -10.50
CA LYS A 178 -1.08 -13.98 -10.12
C LYS A 178 -0.17 -13.06 -9.31
N GLY A 179 -0.43 -11.75 -9.31
CA GLY A 179 0.33 -10.76 -8.55
C GLY A 179 1.82 -10.78 -8.91
N PHE A 180 2.68 -10.98 -7.92
CA PHE A 180 4.13 -11.06 -8.11
C PHE A 180 4.57 -12.17 -9.07
N PHE A 181 3.82 -13.26 -9.17
CA PHE A 181 4.17 -14.44 -9.98
C PHE A 181 3.51 -14.41 -11.36
N SER A 182 3.35 -13.21 -11.93
CA SER A 182 2.87 -13.02 -13.31
C SER A 182 3.73 -13.76 -14.34
N ASP A 183 3.15 -13.98 -15.52
CA ASP A 183 3.81 -14.74 -16.60
C ASP A 183 5.07 -14.05 -17.16
N VAL A 184 5.28 -12.76 -16.85
CA VAL A 184 6.50 -12.02 -17.23
C VAL A 184 7.77 -12.64 -16.63
N LEU A 185 7.66 -13.29 -15.46
CA LEU A 185 8.81 -13.93 -14.82
C LEU A 185 9.23 -15.23 -15.51
N ALA A 186 8.36 -15.82 -16.34
CA ALA A 186 8.60 -17.10 -17.03
C ALA A 186 9.17 -18.20 -16.12
N LEU A 187 8.61 -18.32 -14.91
CA LEU A 187 9.07 -19.24 -13.86
C LEU A 187 9.10 -20.69 -14.37
N GLY A 188 10.20 -21.39 -14.12
CA GLY A 188 10.39 -22.80 -14.44
C GLY A 188 10.59 -23.68 -13.20
N ASP A 189 11.19 -24.85 -13.37
CA ASP A 189 11.62 -25.69 -12.25
C ASP A 189 12.98 -25.20 -11.70
N ASN A 190 13.28 -25.56 -10.46
CA ASN A 190 14.55 -25.26 -9.78
C ASN A 190 14.85 -23.77 -9.57
N GLU A 191 13.82 -22.92 -9.52
CA GLU A 191 13.97 -21.50 -9.23
C GLU A 191 14.53 -21.24 -7.84
N VAL A 192 15.24 -20.11 -7.69
CA VAL A 192 15.71 -19.61 -6.40
C VAL A 192 15.04 -18.27 -6.13
N MET A 193 14.28 -18.19 -5.03
CA MET A 193 13.62 -16.95 -4.63
C MET A 193 14.41 -16.26 -3.51
N VAL A 194 14.57 -14.94 -3.62
CA VAL A 194 15.04 -14.08 -2.54
C VAL A 194 13.90 -13.12 -2.18
N ASP A 195 13.25 -13.35 -1.05
CA ASP A 195 12.10 -12.57 -0.58
C ASP A 195 12.60 -11.44 0.36
N CYS A 196 12.65 -10.22 -0.15
CA CYS A 196 13.23 -9.05 0.53
C CYS A 196 12.17 -8.27 1.32
N GLY A 197 11.81 -8.80 2.50
CA GLY A 197 10.68 -8.32 3.29
C GLY A 197 9.64 -9.43 3.45
N ALA A 198 10.09 -10.61 3.86
CA ALA A 198 9.29 -11.84 3.85
C ALA A 198 8.11 -11.83 4.85
N TYR A 199 8.01 -10.83 5.73
CA TYR A 199 6.92 -10.66 6.68
C TYR A 199 6.66 -11.95 7.50
N ASP A 200 5.53 -12.61 7.28
CA ASP A 200 5.18 -13.89 7.90
C ASP A 200 5.31 -15.09 6.95
N GLY A 201 5.86 -14.89 5.76
CA GLY A 201 6.12 -15.91 4.75
C GLY A 201 4.97 -16.15 3.78
N ASP A 202 3.97 -15.27 3.73
CA ASP A 202 2.84 -15.36 2.80
C ASP A 202 3.27 -15.46 1.33
N THR A 203 4.23 -14.63 0.92
CA THR A 203 4.78 -14.62 -0.44
C THR A 203 5.58 -15.89 -0.74
N CYS A 204 6.33 -16.40 0.24
CA CYS A 204 7.00 -17.70 0.15
C CYS A 204 6.01 -18.87 -0.04
N LEU A 205 4.91 -18.86 0.70
CA LEU A 205 3.86 -19.88 0.59
C LEU A 205 3.10 -19.78 -0.73
N GLU A 206 2.93 -18.57 -1.27
CA GLU A 206 2.31 -18.35 -2.57
C GLU A 206 3.24 -18.81 -3.70
N PHE A 207 4.54 -18.49 -3.63
CA PHE A 207 5.56 -18.88 -4.61
C PHE A 207 5.57 -20.39 -4.90
N ILE A 208 5.54 -21.23 -3.86
CA ILE A 208 5.61 -22.69 -4.03
C ILE A 208 4.38 -23.29 -4.71
N LYS A 209 3.27 -22.54 -4.81
CA LYS A 209 2.09 -22.95 -5.58
C LYS A 209 2.33 -22.83 -7.08
N TYR A 210 3.18 -21.88 -7.49
CA TYR A 210 3.60 -21.68 -8.88
C TYR A 210 4.84 -22.51 -9.23
N VAL A 211 5.73 -22.70 -8.26
CA VAL A 211 7.02 -23.39 -8.45
C VAL A 211 7.16 -24.50 -7.40
N PRO A 212 6.47 -25.64 -7.53
CA PRO A 212 6.52 -26.71 -6.53
C PRO A 212 7.90 -27.39 -6.46
N ASN A 213 8.64 -27.43 -7.58
CA ASN A 213 9.99 -28.00 -7.66
C ASN A 213 11.08 -26.91 -7.59
N TYR A 214 10.88 -25.91 -6.73
CA TYR A 214 11.88 -24.85 -6.53
C TYR A 214 13.15 -25.41 -5.88
N LYS A 215 14.27 -24.70 -6.10
CA LYS A 215 15.57 -25.09 -5.56
C LYS A 215 15.78 -24.59 -4.14
N GLN A 216 15.49 -23.33 -3.87
CA GLN A 216 15.76 -22.70 -2.58
C GLN A 216 14.95 -21.41 -2.41
N ILE A 217 14.54 -21.11 -1.17
CA ILE A 217 14.04 -19.78 -0.77
C ILE A 217 15.00 -19.16 0.24
N TYR A 218 15.30 -17.88 0.09
CA TYR A 218 15.95 -17.03 1.08
C TYR A 218 14.97 -15.94 1.52
N ALA A 219 14.46 -16.05 2.74
CA ALA A 219 13.45 -15.15 3.28
C ALA A 219 14.10 -14.14 4.23
N LEU A 220 14.21 -12.89 3.79
CA LEU A 220 14.82 -11.79 4.54
C LEU A 220 13.73 -11.03 5.28
N GLU A 221 13.79 -10.97 6.60
CA GLU A 221 12.87 -10.18 7.43
C GLU A 221 13.63 -9.56 8.61
N PRO A 222 13.82 -8.23 8.66
CA PRO A 222 14.56 -7.58 9.73
C PRO A 222 13.79 -7.44 11.05
N ASP A 223 12.45 -7.46 11.06
CA ASP A 223 11.68 -7.33 12.30
C ASP A 223 11.67 -8.64 13.09
N SER A 224 12.46 -8.66 14.17
CA SER A 224 12.55 -9.75 15.13
C SER A 224 11.19 -10.27 15.63
N LYS A 225 10.15 -9.43 15.68
CA LYS A 225 8.80 -9.81 16.12
C LYS A 225 8.10 -10.74 15.13
N LEU A 226 8.45 -10.66 13.84
CA LEU A 226 7.86 -11.45 12.77
C LEU A 226 8.62 -12.77 12.50
N ILE A 227 9.92 -12.81 12.83
CA ILE A 227 10.80 -13.98 12.58
C ILE A 227 10.23 -15.29 13.11
N GLY A 228 9.65 -15.29 14.31
CA GLY A 228 9.08 -16.51 14.90
C GLY A 228 7.94 -17.06 14.04
N LYS A 229 7.03 -16.19 13.58
CA LYS A 229 5.90 -16.55 12.73
C LYS A 229 6.36 -16.98 11.34
N LEU A 230 7.31 -16.25 10.74
CA LEU A 230 7.93 -16.60 9.45
C LEU A 230 8.56 -17.99 9.49
N ARG A 231 9.35 -18.31 10.52
CA ARG A 231 9.98 -19.63 10.69
C ARG A 231 8.93 -20.73 10.81
N GLU A 232 7.89 -20.50 11.60
CA GLU A 232 6.81 -21.48 11.78
C GLU A 232 6.06 -21.73 10.47
N ASN A 233 5.69 -20.68 9.75
CA ASN A 233 4.97 -20.78 8.48
C ASN A 233 5.81 -21.44 7.38
N THR A 234 7.13 -21.24 7.37
CA THR A 234 8.03 -21.75 6.33
C THR A 234 8.79 -23.02 6.73
N LYS A 235 8.55 -23.59 7.92
CA LYS A 235 9.33 -24.74 8.46
C LYS A 235 9.33 -26.01 7.59
N HIS A 236 8.34 -26.16 6.72
CA HIS A 236 8.16 -27.30 5.83
C HIS A 236 8.72 -27.05 4.42
N LEU A 237 9.23 -25.84 4.17
CA LEU A 237 9.82 -25.41 2.92
C LEU A 237 11.34 -25.60 2.98
N ASN A 238 11.97 -25.83 1.83
CA ASN A 238 13.40 -25.58 1.67
C ASN A 238 13.70 -24.06 1.69
N CYS A 239 13.65 -23.46 2.89
CA CYS A 239 13.72 -22.03 3.11
C CYS A 239 14.75 -21.68 4.19
N VAL A 240 15.62 -20.71 3.91
CA VAL A 240 16.54 -20.12 4.89
C VAL A 240 15.98 -18.77 5.33
N VAL A 241 15.64 -18.66 6.60
CA VAL A 241 15.17 -17.39 7.21
C VAL A 241 16.36 -16.58 7.70
N ILE A 242 16.50 -15.37 7.16
CA ILE A 242 17.60 -14.44 7.36
C ILE A 242 17.07 -13.21 8.09
N PRO A 243 17.47 -12.97 9.35
CA PRO A 243 16.95 -11.86 10.16
C PRO A 243 17.65 -10.53 9.81
N LYS A 244 17.59 -10.14 8.53
CA LYS A 244 18.18 -8.92 7.99
C LYS A 244 17.30 -8.32 6.92
N GLY A 245 17.37 -7.00 6.74
CA GLY A 245 16.81 -6.31 5.58
C GLY A 245 17.77 -6.32 4.39
N ALA A 246 17.23 -6.21 3.18
CA ALA A 246 18.03 -5.97 1.98
C ALA A 246 18.35 -4.47 1.83
N ALA A 247 19.64 -4.13 1.67
CA ALA A 247 20.11 -2.76 1.45
C ALA A 247 21.27 -2.72 0.44
N GLU A 248 21.78 -1.53 0.11
CA GLU A 248 22.93 -1.37 -0.79
C GLU A 248 24.23 -1.92 -0.16
N LYS A 249 24.36 -1.79 1.17
CA LYS A 249 25.55 -2.19 1.92
C LYS A 249 25.16 -2.66 3.32
N LYS A 250 26.13 -3.24 4.04
CA LYS A 250 25.98 -3.56 5.46
C LYS A 250 25.82 -2.29 6.27
N GLU A 251 24.67 -2.14 6.92
CA GLU A 251 24.37 -0.99 7.75
C GLU A 251 23.26 -1.31 8.77
N VAL A 252 23.06 -0.39 9.71
CA VAL A 252 21.92 -0.43 10.63
C VAL A 252 21.03 0.75 10.27
N ILE A 253 19.79 0.45 9.90
CA ILE A 253 18.77 1.44 9.54
C ILE A 253 17.78 1.53 10.70
N TYR A 254 17.41 2.75 11.10
CA TYR A 254 16.39 2.96 12.12
C TYR A 254 15.05 3.23 11.47
N PHE A 255 14.00 2.57 11.96
CA PHE A 255 12.63 2.81 11.54
C PHE A 255 11.83 3.43 12.67
N GLU A 256 11.02 4.42 12.31
CA GLU A 256 10.14 5.10 13.25
C GLU A 256 9.03 4.17 13.72
N GLU A 257 8.85 4.05 15.04
CA GLU A 257 7.68 3.38 15.61
C GLU A 257 6.46 4.29 15.47
N SER A 258 5.94 4.42 14.25
CA SER A 258 4.66 5.07 14.00
C SER A 258 3.55 4.03 13.87
N LEU A 259 2.38 4.30 14.43
CA LEU A 259 1.15 3.50 14.23
C LEU A 259 0.56 3.68 12.81
N SER A 260 1.36 4.14 11.84
CA SER A 260 0.95 4.23 10.45
C SER A 260 1.26 2.90 9.76
N GLY A 261 0.40 2.44 8.85
CA GLY A 261 0.64 1.24 8.03
C GLY A 261 1.81 1.38 7.04
N THR A 262 2.71 2.33 7.26
CA THR A 262 3.86 2.65 6.42
C THR A 262 5.10 2.80 7.30
N SER A 263 6.15 2.04 6.99
CA SER A 263 7.43 2.14 7.68
C SER A 263 8.27 3.28 7.09
N ARG A 264 8.85 4.13 7.94
CA ARG A 264 9.71 5.25 7.52
C ARG A 264 11.07 5.18 8.20
N ILE A 265 12.13 5.38 7.42
CA ILE A 265 13.50 5.51 7.93
C ILE A 265 13.59 6.80 8.76
N SER A 266 14.17 6.70 9.95
CA SER A 266 14.35 7.78 10.90
C SER A 266 15.77 7.80 11.46
N ALA A 267 16.14 8.87 12.17
CA ALA A 267 17.41 8.92 12.91
C ALA A 267 17.35 8.14 14.24
N THR A 268 16.15 7.82 14.71
CA THR A 268 15.87 7.17 15.99
C THR A 268 14.69 6.21 15.84
N GLY A 269 14.71 5.07 16.52
CA GLY A 269 13.61 4.10 16.44
C GLY A 269 14.12 2.66 16.54
N VAL A 270 13.40 1.72 15.93
CA VAL A 270 13.78 0.30 15.89
C VAL A 270 14.98 0.15 14.96
N ALA A 271 16.09 -0.35 15.50
CA ALA A 271 17.27 -0.67 14.72
C ALA A 271 17.06 -1.97 13.94
N LEU A 272 17.20 -1.90 12.63
CA LEU A 272 17.13 -3.04 11.72
C LEU A 272 18.52 -3.26 11.11
N GLU A 273 19.05 -4.48 11.25
CA GLU A 273 20.27 -4.87 10.57
C GLU A 273 19.95 -5.12 9.09
N CYS A 274 20.69 -4.44 8.21
CA CYS A 274 20.55 -4.58 6.77
C CYS A 274 21.90 -4.91 6.13
N ASP A 275 21.87 -5.60 5.00
CA ASP A 275 23.06 -5.94 4.24
C ASP A 275 22.70 -6.13 2.76
N SER A 276 23.71 -6.17 1.88
CA SER A 276 23.46 -6.42 0.47
C SER A 276 23.13 -7.88 0.21
N ILE A 277 22.23 -8.13 -0.75
CA ILE A 277 21.83 -9.49 -1.13
C ILE A 277 23.06 -10.31 -1.51
N ASP A 278 24.00 -9.72 -2.27
CA ASP A 278 25.24 -10.38 -2.67
C ASP A 278 26.11 -10.80 -1.48
N ASN A 279 26.26 -9.92 -0.48
CA ASN A 279 27.05 -10.23 0.71
C ASN A 279 26.38 -11.30 1.58
N ILE A 280 25.05 -11.20 1.77
CA ILE A 280 24.25 -12.19 2.51
C ILE A 280 24.40 -13.58 1.87
N LEU A 281 24.16 -13.68 0.56
CA LEU A 281 24.22 -14.97 -0.14
C LEU A 281 25.66 -15.49 -0.26
N GLY A 282 26.65 -14.59 -0.38
CA GLY A 282 28.07 -14.94 -0.38
C GLY A 282 28.53 -15.55 0.94
N GLN A 283 28.12 -14.98 2.08
CA GLN A 283 28.41 -15.51 3.42
C GLN A 283 27.82 -16.92 3.59
N LEU A 284 26.54 -17.10 3.26
CA LEU A 284 25.89 -18.41 3.35
C LEU A 284 26.62 -19.47 2.52
N ARG A 285 26.99 -19.16 1.28
CA ARG A 285 27.78 -20.09 0.44
C ARG A 285 29.11 -20.46 1.11
N SER A 286 29.81 -19.50 1.72
CA SER A 286 31.07 -19.77 2.40
C SER A 286 30.89 -20.67 3.62
N GLU A 287 29.84 -20.44 4.42
CA GLU A 287 29.50 -21.27 5.58
C GLU A 287 29.17 -22.72 5.17
N PHE A 288 28.43 -22.91 4.07
CA PHE A 288 28.16 -24.23 3.51
C PHE A 288 29.43 -24.95 3.02
N LEU A 289 30.38 -24.21 2.43
CA LEU A 289 31.64 -24.77 1.95
C LEU A 289 32.62 -25.10 3.10
N THR A 290 32.58 -24.35 4.20
CA THR A 290 33.41 -24.63 5.39
C THR A 290 32.78 -25.64 6.35
N GLY A 291 31.45 -25.82 6.31
CA GLY A 291 30.70 -26.75 7.16
C GLY A 291 30.49 -28.16 6.58
N GLY A 292 30.85 -28.38 5.31
CA GLY A 292 30.70 -29.68 4.61
C GLY A 292 31.75 -30.75 4.95
N GLY A 293 32.52 -30.56 6.02
CA GLY A 293 33.57 -31.50 6.43
C GLY A 293 33.08 -32.77 7.12
N ASP A 294 31.89 -32.78 7.74
CA ASP A 294 31.46 -33.92 8.57
C ASP A 294 29.93 -34.09 8.57
N ARG A 295 29.32 -34.49 7.45
CA ARG A 295 28.04 -35.25 7.40
C ARG A 295 27.93 -36.05 6.10
N VAL A 296 28.52 -37.25 6.09
CA VAL A 296 28.11 -38.41 5.28
C VAL A 296 27.74 -39.52 6.24
#